data_AF-A0A7U4JA28-F1
#
_entry.id   AF-A0A7U4JA28-F1
#
_cell.length_a   1.000
_cell.length_b   1.000
_cell.length_c   1.000
_cell.angle_alpha   90.00
_cell.angle_beta   90.00
_cell.angle_gamma   90.00
#
_symmetry.space_group_name_H-M   'P 1'
#
loop_
_entity.id
_entity.type
_entity.pdbx_description
1 polymer ?
#
loop_
_entity_poly.entity_id
_entity_poly.type
_entity_poly.pdbx_seq_one_letter_code
_entity_poly.pdbx_strand_id
1 'polypeptide(L)'
;MTDYRLPGGGRAWFVSTRTATSYRLNPCSPAGWWSLIGYCLFVSVAPTAILLAGGDSPSGTRWVAFGATIVLPSIAFIVTAFRMSVPARR
;
A
#
# COMPACT_ATOMS: atom_id res chain seq x y z
N MET A 1 -9.93 23.48 -15.61
CA MET A 1 -9.04 22.72 -14.70
C MET A 1 -9.54 22.96 -13.29
N THR A 2 -10.16 21.96 -12.68
CA THR A 2 -10.73 22.06 -11.34
C THR A 2 -9.60 22.15 -10.32
N ASP A 3 -9.50 23.28 -9.62
CA ASP A 3 -8.60 23.49 -8.48
C ASP A 3 -9.01 22.55 -7.32
N TYR A 4 -8.56 21.31 -7.39
CA TYR A 4 -8.58 20.43 -6.23
C TYR A 4 -7.49 20.91 -5.28
N ARG A 5 -7.86 21.78 -4.33
CA ARG A 5 -7.02 22.05 -3.15
C ARG A 5 -6.78 20.73 -2.43
N LEU A 6 -5.67 20.08 -2.74
CA LEU A 6 -5.25 18.83 -2.14
C LEU A 6 -5.10 19.02 -0.62
N PRO A 7 -5.68 18.14 0.19
CA PRO A 7 -5.61 18.25 1.64
C PRO A 7 -4.15 18.14 2.12
N GLY A 8 -3.81 18.79 3.25
CA GLY A 8 -2.43 18.84 3.75
C GLY A 8 -1.49 19.80 2.99
N GLY A 9 -2.04 20.80 2.29
CA GLY A 9 -1.24 21.80 1.56
C GLY A 9 -0.54 21.25 0.32
N GLY A 10 -1.16 20.27 -0.37
CA GLY A 10 -0.59 19.66 -1.57
C GLY A 10 0.36 18.50 -1.34
N ARG A 11 0.67 18.16 -0.09
CA ARG A 11 1.65 17.10 0.26
C ARG A 11 1.03 15.77 0.66
N ALA A 12 -0.27 15.73 0.97
CA ALA A 12 -0.90 14.49 1.38
C ALA A 12 -1.16 13.59 0.18
N TRP A 13 -0.90 12.30 0.37
CA TRP A 13 -1.19 11.28 -0.64
C TRP A 13 -2.49 10.56 -0.35
N PHE A 14 -2.85 10.47 0.93
CA PHE A 14 -4.04 9.79 1.42
C PHE A 14 -4.85 10.71 2.32
N VAL A 15 -6.16 10.49 2.33
CA VAL A 15 -7.08 11.07 3.31
C VAL A 15 -7.52 9.97 4.24
N SER A 16 -7.32 10.20 5.54
CA SER A 16 -7.84 9.32 6.57
C SER A 16 -9.20 9.82 7.05
N THR A 17 -10.20 8.94 6.97
CA THR A 17 -11.51 9.15 7.60
C THR A 17 -11.64 8.19 8.76
N ARG A 18 -11.72 8.76 9.98
CA ARG A 18 -11.99 8.01 11.19
C ARG A 18 -13.46 8.19 11.55
N THR A 19 -14.19 7.09 11.56
CA THR A 19 -15.53 6.99 12.17
C THR A 19 -15.41 6.25 13.50
N ALA A 20 -16.48 6.25 14.30
CA ALA A 20 -16.46 5.59 15.61
C ALA A 20 -16.12 4.09 15.54
N THR A 21 -16.38 3.45 14.39
CA THR A 21 -16.21 2.00 14.18
C THR A 21 -15.27 1.63 13.04
N SER A 22 -14.83 2.58 12.19
CA SER A 22 -13.97 2.27 11.05
C SER A 22 -12.93 3.34 10.76
N TYR A 23 -11.76 2.88 10.33
CA TYR A 23 -10.68 3.71 9.78
C TYR A 23 -10.55 3.43 8.29
N ARG A 24 -10.70 4.45 7.46
CA ARG A 24 -10.53 4.34 6.01
C ARG A 24 -9.42 5.27 5.54
N LEU A 25 -8.60 4.76 4.62
CA LEU A 25 -7.56 5.50 3.92
C LEU A 25 -7.90 5.50 2.43
N ASN A 26 -8.18 6.68 1.89
CA ASN A 26 -8.47 6.84 0.47
C ASN A 26 -7.35 7.65 -0.19
N PRO A 27 -6.82 7.23 -1.35
CA PRO A 27 -5.86 8.03 -2.10
C PRO A 27 -6.52 9.33 -2.59
N CYS A 28 -5.85 10.45 -2.37
CA CYS A 28 -6.35 11.78 -2.76
C CYS A 28 -5.44 12.50 -3.77
N SER A 29 -4.28 11.95 -4.08
CA SER A 29 -3.32 12.51 -5.04
C SER A 29 -2.87 11.45 -6.07
N PRO A 30 -2.30 11.85 -7.21
CA PRO A 30 -1.70 10.92 -8.17
C PRO A 30 -0.63 10.03 -7.54
N ALA A 31 0.20 10.57 -6.64
CA ALA A 31 1.23 9.80 -5.94
C ALA A 31 0.63 8.72 -5.02
N GLY A 32 -0.48 9.02 -4.35
CA GLY A 32 -1.22 8.04 -3.53
C GLY A 32 -1.81 6.91 -4.37
N TRP A 33 -2.39 7.24 -5.54
CA TRP A 33 -2.89 6.25 -6.48
C TRP A 33 -1.78 5.37 -7.05
N TRP A 34 -0.67 5.97 -7.49
CA TRP A 34 0.48 5.21 -7.99
C TRP A 34 1.11 4.33 -6.92
N SER A 35 1.19 4.81 -5.68
CA SER A 35 1.66 4.00 -4.55
C SER A 35 0.74 2.81 -4.28
N LEU A 36 -0.58 2.99 -4.31
CA LEU A 36 -1.54 1.91 -4.14
C LEU A 36 -1.48 0.89 -5.28
N ILE A 37 -1.45 1.35 -6.53
CA ILE A 37 -1.34 0.48 -7.71
C ILE A 37 -0.02 -0.31 -7.66
N GLY A 38 1.09 0.36 -7.38
CA GLY A 38 2.40 -0.27 -7.26
C GLY A 38 2.43 -1.34 -6.16
N TYR A 39 1.82 -1.06 -5.01
CA TYR A 39 1.66 -2.03 -3.93
C TYR A 39 0.82 -3.25 -4.36
N CYS A 40 -0.35 -3.03 -4.97
CA CYS A 40 -1.21 -4.12 -5.44
C CYS A 40 -0.50 -4.99 -6.50
N LEU A 41 0.20 -4.36 -7.44
CA LEU A 41 1.00 -5.07 -8.45
C LEU A 41 2.11 -5.89 -7.80
N PHE A 42 2.86 -5.30 -6.87
CA PHE A 42 3.97 -5.99 -6.20
C PHE A 42 3.48 -7.22 -5.43
N VAL A 43 2.46 -7.06 -4.59
CA VAL A 43 1.90 -8.15 -3.76
C VAL A 43 1.20 -9.22 -4.61
N SER A 44 0.78 -8.90 -5.83
CA SER A 44 0.23 -9.90 -6.75
C SER A 44 1.32 -10.64 -7.53
N VAL A 45 2.32 -9.92 -8.04
CA VAL A 45 3.30 -10.46 -8.99
C VAL A 45 4.48 -11.14 -8.27
N ALA A 46 5.06 -10.50 -7.25
CA ALA A 46 6.25 -11.02 -6.60
C ALA A 46 6.03 -12.38 -5.90
N PRO A 47 4.93 -12.60 -5.16
CA PRO A 47 4.67 -13.90 -4.54
C PRO A 47 4.34 -14.98 -5.60
N THR A 48 3.63 -14.62 -6.67
CA THR A 48 3.34 -15.52 -7.80
C THR A 48 4.61 -15.95 -8.51
N ALA A 49 5.57 -15.04 -8.71
CA ALA A 49 6.87 -15.36 -9.30
C ALA A 49 7.66 -16.34 -8.43
N ILE A 50 7.61 -16.23 -7.10
CA ILE A 50 8.26 -17.18 -6.17
C ILE A 50 7.61 -18.57 -6.27
N LEU A 51 6.29 -18.64 -6.40
CA LEU A 51 5.58 -19.92 -6.57
C LEU A 51 5.92 -20.58 -7.91
N LEU A 52 6.02 -19.80 -8.99
CA LEU A 52 6.31 -20.31 -10.34
C LEU A 52 7.79 -20.63 -10.57
N ALA A 53 8.72 -19.86 -9.98
CA ALA A 53 10.16 -20.07 -10.11
C ALA A 53 10.67 -21.26 -9.29
N GLY A 54 9.80 -21.90 -8.52
CA GLY A 54 10.16 -22.94 -7.57
C GLY A 54 10.43 -24.32 -8.17
N GLY A 55 11.61 -24.54 -8.77
CA GLY A 55 12.23 -25.87 -8.92
C GLY A 55 13.01 -26.33 -7.68
N ASP A 56 12.83 -27.58 -7.23
CA ASP A 56 13.50 -28.40 -6.15
C ASP A 56 14.03 -27.76 -4.84
N SER A 57 13.75 -26.50 -4.56
CA SER A 57 14.12 -25.83 -3.31
C SER A 57 13.26 -26.33 -2.14
N PRO A 58 13.84 -26.49 -0.93
CA PRO A 58 13.10 -26.92 0.25
C PRO A 58 11.90 -26.01 0.51
N SER A 59 10.73 -26.64 0.66
CA SER A 59 9.42 -25.98 0.74
C SER A 59 9.35 -24.92 1.84
N GLY A 60 10.01 -25.13 2.98
CA GLY A 60 10.02 -24.18 4.10
C GLY A 60 10.62 -22.82 3.77
N THR A 61 11.79 -22.77 3.12
CA THR A 61 12.45 -21.50 2.76
C THR A 61 11.62 -20.69 1.77
N ARG A 62 10.89 -21.37 0.87
CA ARG A 62 9.98 -20.73 -0.08
C ARG A 62 8.77 -20.11 0.59
N TRP A 63 8.16 -20.79 1.56
CA TRP A 63 7.03 -20.23 2.31
C TRP A 63 7.43 -19.01 3.12
N VAL A 64 8.64 -19.03 3.71
CA VAL A 64 9.21 -17.85 4.39
C VAL A 64 9.43 -16.71 3.40
N ALA A 65 10.02 -16.98 2.23
CA ALA A 65 10.22 -15.97 1.19
C ALA A 65 8.89 -15.40 0.67
N PHE A 66 7.92 -16.27 0.37
CA PHE A 66 6.56 -15.90 -0.04
C PHE A 66 5.90 -14.99 1.00
N GLY A 67 5.89 -15.40 2.28
CA GLY A 67 5.34 -14.61 3.38
C GLY A 67 6.06 -13.26 3.52
N ALA A 68 7.39 -13.24 3.46
CA ALA A 68 8.19 -12.01 3.54
C ALA A 68 7.85 -11.04 2.40
N THR A 69 7.66 -11.53 1.18
CA THR A 69 7.28 -10.70 0.02
C THR A 69 5.88 -10.11 0.09
N ILE A 70 5.02 -10.58 1.00
CA ILE A 70 3.71 -9.96 1.26
C ILE A 70 3.80 -9.04 2.48
N VAL A 71 4.39 -9.52 3.57
CA VAL A 71 4.39 -8.82 4.86
C VAL A 71 5.25 -7.54 4.81
N LEU A 72 6.47 -7.61 4.29
CA LEU A 72 7.37 -6.45 4.24
C LEU A 72 6.81 -5.28 3.43
N PRO A 73 6.33 -5.46 2.19
CA PRO A 73 5.74 -4.34 1.44
C PRO A 73 4.42 -3.88 2.04
N SER A 74 3.64 -4.76 2.69
CA SER A 74 2.42 -4.34 3.40
C SER A 74 2.75 -3.38 4.55
N ILE A 75 3.75 -3.69 5.37
CA ILE A 75 4.19 -2.81 6.46
C ILE A 75 4.71 -1.49 5.88
N ALA A 76 5.55 -1.54 4.84
CA ALA A 76 6.08 -0.34 4.21
C ALA A 76 4.97 0.54 3.61
N PHE A 77 3.98 -0.08 2.95
CA PHE A 77 2.81 0.62 2.41
C PHE A 77 1.97 1.25 3.52
N ILE A 78 1.67 0.51 4.59
CA ILE A 78 0.91 1.00 5.74
C ILE A 78 1.62 2.21 6.39
N VAL A 79 2.92 2.10 6.66
CA VAL A 79 3.71 3.20 7.25
C VAL A 79 3.71 4.41 6.33
N THR A 80 3.90 4.21 5.02
CA THR A 80 3.87 5.29 4.02
C THR A 80 2.50 5.94 3.96
N ALA A 81 1.43 5.14 3.94
CA ALA A 81 0.05 5.61 3.90
C ALA A 81 -0.28 6.44 5.15
N PHE A 82 0.13 6.02 6.35
CA PHE A 82 -0.06 6.81 7.57
C PHE A 82 0.75 8.10 7.55
N ARG A 83 2.05 8.05 7.18
CA ARG A 83 2.93 9.22 7.13
C ARG A 83 2.46 10.28 6.15
N MET A 84 1.92 9.84 5.01
CA MET A 84 1.41 10.71 3.95
C MET A 84 -0.12 10.90 4.03
N SER A 85 -0.74 10.50 5.13
CA SER A 85 -2.18 10.74 5.36
C SER A 85 -2.42 12.05 6.09
N VAL A 86 -3.56 12.65 5.77
CA VAL A 86 -4.11 13.77 6.54
C VAL A 86 -5.56 13.48 6.89
N PRO A 87 -6.05 13.95 8.05
CA PRO A 87 -7.44 13.79 8.41
C PRO A 87 -8.33 14.53 7.40
N ALA A 88 -9.43 13.89 7.01
CA ALA A 88 -10.51 14.60 6.31
C ALA A 88 -10.98 15.74 7.21
N ARG A 89 -10.83 16.99 6.75
CA ARG A 89 -11.47 18.13 7.43
C ARG A 89 -12.98 17.93 7.32
N ARG A 90 -13.66 17.87 8.46
CA ARG A 90 -15.12 18.00 8.52
C ARG A 90 -15.52 19.42 8.17
#